data_AF-A0A8J2KUH9-F1
#
_entry.id   AF-A0A8J2KUH9-F1
#
_cell.length_a   1.000
_cell.length_b   1.000
_cell.length_c   1.000
_cell.angle_alpha   90.00
_cell.angle_beta   90.00
_cell.angle_gamma   90.00
#
_symmetry.space_group_name_H-M   'P 1'
#
loop_
_entity.id
_entity.type
_entity.pdbx_description
1 polymer ?
#
loop_
_entity_poly.entity_id
_entity_poly.type
_entity_poly.pdbx_seq_one_letter_code
_entity_poly.pdbx_strand_id
1 'polypeptide(L)'
;DLSRGINRFFIVNGWPKNEDVEDTITAIIRNQHIFDLSAEQLANGLISTVQTNCTLNSIHCYEISKTALKIGRFSSAIEWLELAKVKSWVDGKLDIALIGSSTWNAVEM
;
A
#
# COMPACT_ATOMS: atom_id res chain seq x y z
N ASP A 1 -25.72 -18.14 35.41
CA ASP A 1 -25.07 -16.82 35.47
C ASP A 1 -24.05 -16.71 34.33
N LEU A 2 -24.54 -16.33 33.14
CA LEU A 2 -23.77 -16.27 31.88
C LEU A 2 -23.06 -14.90 31.70
N SER A 3 -23.12 -14.03 32.71
CA SER A 3 -22.58 -12.67 32.66
C SER A 3 -21.05 -12.59 32.79
N ARG A 4 -20.39 -13.70 33.17
CA ARG A 4 -18.94 -13.75 33.46
C ARG A 4 -18.07 -14.21 32.29
N GLY A 5 -18.65 -14.68 31.19
CA GLY A 5 -17.91 -15.26 30.05
C GLY A 5 -17.62 -14.30 28.89
N ILE A 6 -18.33 -13.17 28.81
CA ILE A 6 -18.28 -12.29 27.63
C ILE A 6 -17.11 -11.28 27.70
N ASN A 7 -16.55 -11.03 28.88
CA ASN A 7 -15.55 -9.97 29.07
C ASN A 7 -14.08 -10.37 28.90
N ARG A 8 -13.75 -11.64 28.61
CA ARG A 8 -12.35 -12.07 28.46
C ARG A 8 -11.84 -12.05 27.02
N PHE A 9 -12.71 -11.83 26.04
CA PHE A 9 -12.33 -11.75 24.61
C PHE A 9 -12.12 -10.32 24.10
N PHE A 10 -12.46 -9.29 24.89
CA PHE A 10 -12.35 -7.89 24.47
C PHE A 10 -11.13 -7.15 25.03
N ILE A 11 -10.18 -7.86 25.68
CA ILE A 11 -8.99 -7.26 26.32
C ILE A 11 -7.69 -7.90 25.79
N VAL A 12 -7.52 -7.97 24.47
CA VAL A 12 -6.22 -7.84 23.79
C VAL A 12 -6.55 -7.26 22.41
N ASN A 13 -6.07 -6.07 22.07
CA ASN A 13 -6.33 -5.40 20.79
C ASN A 13 -6.01 -6.32 19.59
N GLY A 14 -7.04 -6.91 18.96
CA GLY A 14 -6.91 -7.77 17.79
C GLY A 14 -6.91 -7.03 16.44
N TRP A 15 -6.81 -5.70 16.46
CA TRP A 15 -6.69 -4.90 15.25
C TRP A 15 -5.23 -4.87 14.77
N PRO A 16 -4.98 -4.99 13.46
CA PRO A 16 -3.65 -4.80 12.91
C PRO A 16 -3.06 -3.45 13.31
N LYS A 17 -1.77 -3.43 13.63
CA LYS A 17 -0.98 -2.24 13.93
C LYS A 17 -0.27 -1.75 12.66
N ASN A 18 0.33 -0.57 12.76
CA ASN A 18 1.15 -0.04 11.66
C ASN A 18 2.31 -0.97 11.27
N GLU A 19 2.87 -1.69 12.23
CA GLU A 19 3.90 -2.72 11.98
C GLU A 19 3.39 -3.83 11.06
N ASP A 20 2.15 -4.31 11.28
CA ASP A 20 1.53 -5.31 10.41
C ASP A 20 1.32 -4.80 8.98
N VAL A 21 1.06 -3.49 8.82
CA VAL A 21 0.96 -2.83 7.52
C VAL A 21 2.32 -2.77 6.83
N GLU A 22 3.38 -2.36 7.54
CA GLU A 22 4.75 -2.33 7.00
C GLU A 22 5.24 -3.73 6.59
N ASP A 23 4.93 -4.75 7.40
CA ASP A 23 5.26 -6.14 7.10
C ASP A 23 4.49 -6.66 5.88
N THR A 24 3.21 -6.30 5.76
CA THR A 24 2.39 -6.65 4.59
C THR A 24 2.95 -6.01 3.32
N ILE A 25 3.32 -4.73 3.37
CA ILE A 25 3.95 -4.04 2.23
C ILE A 25 5.27 -4.70 1.86
N THR A 26 6.09 -5.06 2.86
CA THR A 26 7.36 -5.77 2.63
C THR A 26 7.13 -7.12 1.97
N ALA A 27 6.08 -7.85 2.37
CA ALA A 27 5.70 -9.11 1.73
C ALA A 27 5.24 -8.92 0.27
N ILE A 28 4.48 -7.86 -0.03
CA ILE A 28 4.11 -7.50 -1.41
C ILE A 28 5.35 -7.29 -2.27
N ILE A 29 6.32 -6.49 -1.79
CA ILE A 29 7.57 -6.21 -2.52
C ILE A 29 8.40 -7.49 -2.72
N ARG A 30 8.43 -8.38 -1.72
CA ARG A 30 9.09 -9.69 -1.85
C ARG A 30 8.44 -10.56 -2.92
N ASN A 31 7.11 -10.66 -2.91
CA ASN A 31 6.36 -11.43 -3.90
C ASN A 31 6.54 -10.86 -5.31
N GLN A 32 6.55 -9.54 -5.44
CA GLN A 32 6.86 -8.86 -6.70
C GLN A 32 8.16 -9.39 -7.31
N HIS A 33 9.23 -9.45 -6.50
CA HIS A 33 10.52 -9.92 -6.96
C HIS A 33 10.59 -11.43 -7.22
N ILE A 34 9.99 -12.24 -6.35
CA ILE A 34 10.06 -13.71 -6.45
C ILE A 34 9.29 -14.23 -7.67
N PHE A 35 8.15 -13.61 -7.97
CA PHE A 35 7.25 -14.07 -9.02
C PHE A 35 7.31 -13.22 -10.30
N ASP A 36 8.27 -12.29 -10.37
CA ASP A 36 8.44 -11.37 -11.51
C ASP A 36 7.13 -10.66 -11.91
N LEU A 37 6.41 -10.17 -10.89
CA LEU A 37 5.14 -9.47 -11.07
C LEU A 37 5.41 -7.97 -11.23
N SER A 38 4.67 -7.30 -12.09
CA SER A 38 4.71 -5.84 -12.15
C SER A 38 3.90 -5.21 -11.01
N ALA A 39 4.26 -3.99 -10.63
CA ALA A 39 3.49 -3.19 -9.68
C ALA A 39 2.05 -2.99 -10.16
N GLU A 40 1.84 -2.84 -11.48
CA GLU A 40 0.51 -2.70 -12.08
C GLU A 40 -0.34 -3.96 -11.89
N GLN A 41 0.23 -5.14 -12.14
CA GLN A 41 -0.46 -6.42 -11.91
C GLN A 41 -0.90 -6.54 -10.45
N LEU A 42 0.02 -6.29 -9.52
CA LEU A 42 -0.27 -6.34 -8.08
C LEU A 42 -1.32 -5.29 -7.68
N ALA A 43 -1.21 -4.06 -8.17
CA ALA A 43 -2.15 -2.98 -7.87
C ALA A 43 -3.56 -3.21 -8.42
N ASN A 44 -3.68 -3.93 -9.52
CA ASN A 44 -4.96 -4.32 -10.10
C ASN A 44 -5.45 -5.67 -9.57
N GLY A 45 -4.75 -6.26 -8.60
CA GLY A 45 -5.16 -7.53 -7.98
C GLY A 45 -5.00 -8.74 -8.89
N LEU A 46 -4.12 -8.67 -9.90
CA LEU A 46 -3.82 -9.75 -10.83
C LEU A 46 -2.57 -10.50 -10.38
N ILE A 47 -2.76 -11.72 -9.85
CA ILE A 47 -1.66 -12.56 -9.34
C ILE A 47 -1.69 -13.90 -10.06
N SER A 48 -0.63 -14.24 -10.80
CA SER A 48 -0.52 -15.52 -11.52
C SER A 48 -1.78 -15.86 -12.35
N THR A 49 -2.28 -14.89 -13.12
CA THR A 49 -3.51 -14.95 -13.95
C THR A 49 -4.85 -15.00 -13.18
N VAL A 50 -4.82 -15.02 -11.85
CA VAL A 50 -6.02 -14.94 -11.01
C VAL A 50 -6.34 -13.49 -10.73
N GLN A 51 -7.52 -13.04 -11.19
CA GLN A 51 -8.06 -11.73 -10.84
C GLN A 51 -8.71 -11.79 -9.46
N THR A 52 -8.25 -10.94 -8.56
CA THR A 52 -8.86 -10.75 -7.24
C THR A 52 -9.79 -9.53 -7.26
N ASN A 53 -10.65 -9.41 -6.24
CA ASN A 53 -11.53 -8.25 -6.06
C ASN A 53 -10.84 -7.09 -5.32
N CYS A 54 -9.51 -7.11 -5.21
CA CYS A 54 -8.73 -6.12 -4.48
C CYS A 54 -7.99 -5.21 -5.46
N THR A 55 -8.10 -3.90 -5.25
CA THR A 55 -7.34 -2.90 -6.02
C THR A 55 -6.64 -1.93 -5.07
N LEU A 56 -5.44 -1.51 -5.46
CA LEU A 56 -4.66 -0.53 -4.74
C LEU A 56 -4.88 0.85 -5.37
N ASN A 57 -5.13 1.86 -4.55
CA ASN A 57 -5.26 3.24 -5.01
C ASN A 57 -3.88 3.94 -5.07
N SER A 58 -3.89 5.21 -5.45
CA SER A 58 -2.69 6.07 -5.57
C SER A 58 -1.88 6.14 -4.26
N ILE A 59 -2.57 6.29 -3.11
CA ILE A 59 -1.96 6.37 -1.77
C ILE A 59 -1.29 5.05 -1.41
N HIS A 60 -1.94 3.91 -1.63
CA HIS A 60 -1.35 2.60 -1.37
C HIS A 60 -0.07 2.40 -2.17
N CYS A 61 -0.06 2.79 -3.45
CA CYS A 61 1.13 2.70 -4.29
C CYS A 61 2.28 3.60 -3.77
N TYR A 62 1.95 4.80 -3.27
CA TYR A 62 2.93 5.70 -2.66
C TYR A 62 3.50 5.16 -1.33
N GLU A 63 2.68 4.54 -0.48
CA GLU A 63 3.17 3.89 0.75
C GLU A 63 4.11 2.71 0.44
N ILE A 64 3.79 1.94 -0.60
CA ILE A 64 4.65 0.85 -1.06
C ILE A 64 5.98 1.40 -1.59
N SER A 65 5.98 2.49 -2.36
CA SER A 65 7.21 3.09 -2.88
C SER A 65 8.13 3.61 -1.77
N LYS A 66 7.56 4.29 -0.75
CA LYS A 66 8.32 4.72 0.43
C LYS A 66 8.93 3.55 1.18
N THR A 67 8.18 2.48 1.38
CA THR A 67 8.68 1.28 2.07
C THR A 67 9.77 0.59 1.27
N ALA A 68 9.59 0.42 -0.05
CA ALA A 68 10.60 -0.11 -0.95
C ALA A 68 11.90 0.71 -0.91
N LEU A 69 11.80 2.03 -0.86
CA LEU A 69 12.93 2.93 -0.70
C LEU A 69 13.65 2.70 0.65
N LYS A 70 12.90 2.63 1.76
CA LYS A 70 13.41 2.37 3.12
C LYS A 70 14.21 1.06 3.20
N ILE A 71 13.80 0.02 2.49
CA ILE A 71 14.45 -1.30 2.49
C ILE A 71 15.47 -1.51 1.35
N GLY A 72 15.82 -0.45 0.61
CA GLY A 72 16.86 -0.47 -0.44
C GLY A 72 16.44 -1.15 -1.76
N ARG A 73 15.14 -1.30 -2.02
CA ARG A 73 14.60 -1.88 -3.26
C ARG A 73 14.27 -0.77 -4.26
N PHE A 74 15.31 -0.13 -4.81
CA PHE A 74 15.17 1.06 -5.64
C PHE A 74 14.34 0.86 -6.91
N SER A 75 14.51 -0.27 -7.62
CA SER A 75 13.73 -0.57 -8.83
C SER A 75 12.23 -0.65 -8.53
N SER A 76 11.85 -1.40 -7.49
CA SER A 76 10.45 -1.45 -7.03
C SER A 76 9.97 -0.09 -6.56
N ALA A 77 10.80 0.68 -5.84
CA ALA A 77 10.42 2.01 -5.37
C ALA A 77 10.06 2.95 -6.52
N ILE A 78 10.84 2.95 -7.61
CA ILE A 78 10.57 3.74 -8.80
C ILE A 78 9.27 3.29 -9.46
N GLU A 79 9.12 1.99 -9.69
CA GLU A 79 7.95 1.43 -10.37
C GLU A 79 6.64 1.74 -9.62
N TRP A 80 6.63 1.55 -8.30
CA TRP A 80 5.46 1.87 -7.46
C TRP A 80 5.18 3.38 -7.38
N LEU A 81 6.21 4.23 -7.42
CA LEU A 81 6.04 5.69 -7.43
C LEU A 81 5.48 6.19 -8.77
N GLU A 82 5.94 5.63 -9.89
CA GLU A 82 5.40 5.93 -11.21
C GLU A 82 3.93 5.52 -11.30
N LEU A 83 3.59 4.33 -10.81
CA LEU A 83 2.22 3.87 -10.76
C LEU A 83 1.35 4.74 -9.84
N ALA A 84 1.87 5.18 -8.70
CA ALA A 84 1.16 6.11 -7.82
C ALA A 84 0.82 7.42 -8.54
N LYS A 85 1.76 7.97 -9.32
CA LYS A 85 1.53 9.16 -10.16
C LYS A 85 0.49 8.89 -11.24
N VAL A 86 0.54 7.75 -11.94
CA VAL A 86 -0.46 7.44 -12.96
C VAL A 86 -1.86 7.32 -12.33
N LYS A 87 -1.98 6.57 -11.22
CA LYS A 87 -3.26 6.36 -10.54
C LYS A 87 -3.77 7.59 -9.78
N SER A 88 -2.92 8.59 -9.52
CA SER A 88 -3.38 9.87 -8.96
C SER A 88 -4.16 10.71 -9.96
N TRP A 89 -4.10 10.40 -11.25
CA TRP A 89 -4.87 11.07 -12.29
C TRP A 89 -5.97 10.14 -12.76
N VAL A 90 -7.18 10.30 -12.22
CA VAL A 90 -8.37 9.55 -12.65
C VAL A 90 -9.32 10.53 -13.34
N ASP A 91 -9.68 10.24 -14.59
CA ASP A 91 -10.64 11.01 -15.39
C ASP A 91 -10.35 12.51 -15.50
N GLY A 92 -9.07 12.87 -15.65
CA GLY A 92 -8.64 14.26 -15.78
C GLY A 92 -8.68 15.07 -14.47
N LYS A 93 -8.88 14.41 -13.32
CA LYS A 93 -8.82 15.02 -11.99
C LYS A 93 -7.69 14.41 -11.17
N LEU A 94 -6.99 15.27 -10.45
CA LEU A 94 -6.01 14.87 -9.45
C LEU A 94 -6.76 14.33 -8.22
N ASP A 95 -6.38 13.14 -7.78
CA ASP A 95 -6.81 12.56 -6.51
C ASP A 95 -6.21 13.40 -5.37
N ILE A 96 -7.05 14.28 -4.81
CA ILE A 96 -6.69 15.27 -3.79
C ILE A 96 -6.15 14.64 -2.49
N ALA A 97 -6.29 13.33 -2.32
CA ALA A 97 -5.79 12.63 -1.14
C ALA A 97 -4.24 12.62 -1.04
N LEU A 98 -3.53 12.80 -2.17
CA LEU A 98 -2.06 12.96 -2.17
C LEU A 98 -1.59 14.39 -1.82
N ILE A 99 -2.46 15.39 -1.95
CA ILE A 99 -2.11 16.80 -1.69
C ILE A 99 -2.29 17.15 -0.21
N GLY A 100 -3.13 16.40 0.51
CA GLY A 100 -3.49 16.68 1.91
C GLY A 100 -2.48 16.25 2.99
N SER A 101 -1.45 15.45 2.67
CA SER A 101 -0.60 14.82 3.70
C SER A 101 0.88 15.25 3.74
N SER A 102 1.38 16.04 2.79
CA SER A 102 2.73 16.63 2.92
C SER A 102 2.99 17.74 1.91
N THR A 103 2.95 18.99 2.39
CA THR A 103 3.73 20.16 1.95
C THR A 103 4.51 20.03 0.63
N TRP A 104 3.91 20.47 -0.49
CA TRP A 104 4.68 20.96 -1.64
C TRP A 104 5.24 22.35 -1.33
N ASN A 105 6.28 22.40 -0.48
CA ASN A 105 7.15 23.58 -0.33
C ASN A 105 8.54 23.32 -0.92
N ALA A 106 8.66 22.39 -1.87
CA ALA A 106 9.95 22.03 -2.47
C ALA A 106 10.02 22.18 -4.00
N VAL A 107 9.05 22.86 -4.63
CA VAL A 107 9.11 23.17 -6.08
C VAL A 107 8.86 24.66 -6.38
N GLU A 108 9.14 25.53 -5.40
CA GLU A 108 9.39 26.95 -5.67
C GLU A 108 10.59 27.43 -4.84
N MET A 109 11.80 27.05 -5.26
CA MET A 109 13.04 27.83 -5.13
C MET A 109 13.98 27.48 -6.29
#